data_AF-R5Y8F0-F1
#
_entry.id   AF-R5Y8F0-F1
#
_cell.length_a   1.000
_cell.length_b   1.000
_cell.length_c   1.000
_cell.angle_alpha   90.00
_cell.angle_beta   90.00
_cell.angle_gamma   90.00
#
_symmetry.space_group_name_H-M   'P 1'
#
loop_
_entity.id
_entity.type
_entity.pdbx_description
1 polymer ?
#
loop_
_entity_poly.entity_id
_entity_poly.type
_entity_poly.pdbx_seq_one_letter_code
_entity_poly.pdbx_strand_id
1 'polypeptide(L)'
;MIEQLEQKTVIKSNKKENKKNLNLSKRIDNVLKNINERNPVKLRNYTPQILVENGVKDLPMYENPSHIRKNILTKKETQKLGLATSIRNHYHGLGKELYIKIINSLDSPRVIFKNKNNKDYLILTTVKDDNNSNIIVLIEIETITKINIFNIDINRIKTVYGYDRKDPDLNKYIKNNIKLGRFTKIYEQKRT
;
A
#
# COMPACT_ATOMS: atom_id res chain seq x y z
N MET A 1 22.02 -32.68 -7.31
CA MET A 1 22.70 -31.57 -6.57
C MET A 1 22.02 -30.22 -6.82
N ILE A 2 21.59 -29.92 -8.05
CA ILE A 2 20.89 -28.67 -8.41
C ILE A 2 19.51 -28.54 -7.71
N GLU A 3 18.65 -29.55 -7.76
CA GLU A 3 17.33 -29.52 -7.10
C GLU A 3 17.39 -29.30 -5.58
N GLN A 4 18.38 -29.89 -4.90
CA GLN A 4 18.57 -29.69 -3.45
C GLN A 4 19.03 -28.26 -3.11
N LEU A 5 19.76 -27.60 -4.02
CA LEU A 5 20.18 -26.20 -3.88
C LEU A 5 18.99 -25.26 -4.13
N GLU A 6 18.15 -25.55 -5.12
CA GLU A 6 16.92 -24.79 -5.40
C GLU A 6 15.93 -24.89 -4.24
N GLN A 7 15.66 -26.09 -3.72
CA GLN A 7 14.79 -26.28 -2.55
C GLN A 7 15.32 -25.54 -1.30
N LYS A 8 16.63 -25.59 -1.02
CA LYS A 8 17.24 -24.84 0.09
C LYS A 8 17.12 -23.32 -0.11
N THR A 9 17.19 -22.84 -1.35
CA THR A 9 17.06 -21.42 -1.67
C THR A 9 15.63 -20.93 -1.50
N VAL A 10 14.64 -21.70 -1.96
CA VAL A 10 13.20 -21.44 -1.78
C VAL A 10 12.82 -21.47 -0.29
N ILE A 11 13.33 -22.42 0.49
CA ILE A 11 13.05 -22.48 1.94
C ILE A 11 13.64 -21.25 2.67
N LYS A 12 14.84 -20.80 2.28
CA LYS A 12 15.47 -19.60 2.85
C LYS A 12 14.72 -18.32 2.47
N SER A 13 14.27 -18.18 1.23
CA SER A 13 13.47 -17.02 0.80
C SER A 13 12.13 -16.98 1.54
N ASN A 14 11.43 -18.11 1.62
CA ASN A 14 10.15 -18.24 2.35
C ASN A 14 10.30 -17.91 3.84
N LYS A 15 11.37 -18.39 4.51
CA LYS A 15 11.66 -18.01 5.91
C LYS A 15 11.92 -16.51 6.07
N LYS A 16 12.65 -15.88 5.14
CA LYS A 16 12.95 -14.44 5.17
C LYS A 16 11.70 -13.61 4.95
N GLU A 17 10.83 -14.01 4.03
CA GLU A 17 9.55 -13.37 3.75
C GLU A 17 8.57 -13.53 4.91
N ASN A 18 8.42 -14.73 5.48
CA ASN A 18 7.62 -14.96 6.68
C ASN A 18 8.10 -14.12 7.86
N LYS A 19 9.42 -13.97 8.07
CA LYS A 19 9.97 -13.11 9.13
C LYS A 19 9.70 -11.61 8.86
N LYS A 20 9.78 -11.16 7.60
CA LYS A 20 9.41 -9.78 7.22
C LYS A 20 7.92 -9.52 7.50
N ASN A 21 7.04 -10.42 7.07
CA ASN A 21 5.60 -10.34 7.29
C ASN A 21 5.23 -10.36 8.77
N LEU A 22 5.87 -11.22 9.57
CA LEU A 22 5.68 -11.25 11.02
C LEU A 22 6.08 -9.93 11.68
N ASN A 23 7.15 -9.27 11.20
CA ASN A 23 7.57 -7.97 11.70
C ASN A 23 6.58 -6.86 11.31
N LEU A 24 6.11 -6.85 10.07
CA LEU A 24 5.09 -5.91 9.61
C LEU A 24 3.78 -6.05 10.41
N SER A 25 3.29 -7.27 10.58
CA SER A 25 2.07 -7.56 11.35
C SER A 25 2.17 -7.01 12.78
N LYS A 26 3.28 -7.25 13.48
CA LYS A 26 3.52 -6.72 14.83
C LYS A 26 3.55 -5.19 14.88
N ARG A 27 4.16 -4.53 13.89
CA ARG A 27 4.18 -3.06 13.81
C ARG A 27 2.77 -2.49 13.62
N ILE A 28 1.96 -3.13 12.78
CA ILE A 28 0.56 -2.75 12.58
C ILE A 28 -0.24 -2.99 13.86
N ASP A 29 -0.06 -4.13 14.53
CA ASP A 29 -0.70 -4.39 15.83
C ASP A 29 -0.39 -3.31 16.86
N ASN A 30 0.86 -2.83 16.91
CA ASN A 30 1.24 -1.73 17.79
C ASN A 30 0.49 -0.43 17.45
N VAL A 31 0.32 -0.10 16.16
CA VAL A 31 -0.46 1.08 15.72
C VAL A 31 -1.93 0.97 16.10
N LEU A 32 -2.52 -0.23 15.96
CA LEU A 32 -3.92 -0.47 16.27
C LEU A 32 -4.18 -0.47 17.79
N LYS A 33 -3.25 -1.01 18.58
CA LYS A 33 -3.34 -1.05 20.07
C LYS A 33 -3.04 0.31 20.72
N ASN A 34 -2.06 1.04 20.19
CA ASN A 34 -1.67 2.35 20.70
C ASN A 34 -2.21 3.46 19.79
N ILE A 35 -3.37 4.01 20.12
CA ILE A 35 -3.99 5.12 19.36
C ILE A 35 -3.15 6.41 19.35
N ASN A 36 -2.22 6.54 20.31
CA ASN A 36 -1.32 7.68 20.44
C ASN A 36 -0.01 7.49 19.67
N GLU A 37 0.20 6.35 19.00
CA GLU A 37 1.35 6.18 18.11
C GLU A 37 1.30 7.25 17.00
N ARG A 38 2.45 7.91 16.80
CA ARG A 38 2.66 9.01 15.84
C ARG A 38 3.85 8.75 14.92
N ASN A 39 4.78 7.88 15.29
CA ASN A 39 5.92 7.55 14.45
C ASN A 39 5.46 6.81 13.19
N PRO A 40 5.87 7.27 12.00
CA PRO A 40 5.62 6.58 10.74
C PRO A 40 6.08 5.12 10.79
N VAL A 41 5.27 4.22 10.25
CA VAL A 41 5.57 2.79 10.22
C VAL A 41 6.22 2.42 8.90
N LYS A 42 7.37 1.75 8.97
CA LYS A 42 8.01 1.16 7.79
C LYS A 42 7.22 -0.06 7.35
N LEU A 43 6.53 0.06 6.22
CA LEU A 43 5.73 -0.98 5.60
C LEU A 43 6.58 -1.88 4.70
N ARG A 44 7.54 -1.30 3.97
CA ARG A 44 8.49 -2.03 3.11
C ARG A 44 9.90 -1.50 3.27
N ASN A 45 10.89 -2.38 3.12
CA ASN A 45 12.31 -2.00 3.20
C ASN A 45 12.84 -1.37 1.91
N TYR A 46 12.19 -1.68 0.79
CA TYR A 46 12.58 -1.26 -0.56
C TYR A 46 11.31 -0.92 -1.34
N THR A 47 11.51 -0.15 -2.40
CA THR A 47 10.49 0.16 -3.38
C THR A 47 10.30 -1.06 -4.29
N PRO A 48 9.05 -1.42 -4.67
CA PRO A 48 8.81 -2.47 -5.65
C PRO A 48 9.68 -2.31 -6.90
N GLN A 49 10.34 -3.38 -7.33
CA GLN A 49 11.30 -3.34 -8.44
C GLN A 49 10.69 -2.74 -9.71
N ILE A 50 9.42 -3.05 -9.99
CA ILE A 50 8.72 -2.49 -11.15
C ILE A 50 8.60 -0.96 -11.13
N LEU A 51 8.53 -0.33 -9.95
CA LEU A 51 8.56 1.13 -9.84
C LEU A 51 9.98 1.67 -10.05
N VAL A 52 11.00 0.94 -9.56
CA VAL A 52 12.42 1.30 -9.76
C VAL A 52 12.80 1.25 -11.24
N GLU A 53 12.39 0.20 -11.95
CA GLU A 53 12.55 0.07 -13.40
C GLU A 53 11.84 1.19 -14.18
N ASN A 54 10.87 1.86 -13.56
CA ASN A 54 10.15 3.01 -14.12
C ASN A 54 10.63 4.36 -13.54
N GLY A 55 11.85 4.40 -12.99
CA GLY A 55 12.56 5.63 -12.61
C GLY A 55 12.27 6.15 -11.20
N VAL A 56 11.61 5.37 -10.34
CA VAL A 56 11.44 5.72 -8.92
C VAL A 56 12.68 5.31 -8.12
N LYS A 57 13.23 6.17 -7.26
CA LYS A 57 14.35 5.78 -6.40
C LYS A 57 14.00 4.63 -5.46
N ASP A 58 14.92 3.68 -5.28
CA ASP A 58 14.76 2.60 -4.32
C ASP A 58 14.92 3.11 -2.88
N LEU A 59 13.79 3.48 -2.28
CA LEU A 59 13.68 3.99 -0.92
C LEU A 59 12.77 3.10 -0.08
N PRO A 60 12.90 3.08 1.26
CA PRO A 60 11.96 2.38 2.11
C PRO A 60 10.58 3.04 2.03
N MET A 61 9.53 2.24 2.24
CA MET A 61 8.15 2.73 2.16
C MET A 61 7.50 2.84 3.53
N TYR A 62 6.88 3.98 3.77
CA TYR A 62 6.30 4.35 5.06
C TYR A 62 4.88 4.88 4.93
N GLU A 63 4.10 4.74 6.00
CA GLU A 63 2.79 5.38 6.15
C GLU A 63 2.63 5.89 7.59
N ASN A 64 1.84 6.95 7.77
CA ASN A 64 1.56 7.47 9.10
C ASN A 64 0.55 6.56 9.84
N PRO A 65 0.67 6.40 11.17
CA PRO A 65 -0.23 5.57 11.97
C PRO A 65 -1.72 5.92 11.80
N SER A 66 -2.05 7.20 11.63
CA SER A 66 -3.43 7.65 11.40
C SER A 66 -4.01 7.14 10.09
N HIS A 67 -3.21 7.05 9.02
CA HIS A 67 -3.66 6.51 7.74
C HIS A 67 -3.75 4.99 7.77
N ILE A 68 -2.83 4.29 8.45
CA ILE A 68 -2.94 2.84 8.70
C ILE A 68 -4.27 2.51 9.40
N ARG A 69 -4.62 3.25 10.47
CA ARG A 69 -5.92 3.06 11.15
C ARG A 69 -7.10 3.34 10.22
N LYS A 70 -7.04 4.36 9.37
CA LYS A 70 -8.08 4.68 8.38
C LYS A 70 -8.23 3.59 7.32
N ASN A 71 -7.13 3.00 6.85
CA ASN A 71 -7.19 1.94 5.85
C ASN A 71 -7.74 0.64 6.45
N ILE A 72 -7.35 0.30 7.69
CA ILE A 72 -7.68 -0.99 8.33
C ILE A 72 -9.05 -0.97 9.00
N LEU A 73 -9.34 0.04 9.82
CA LEU A 73 -10.51 0.05 10.68
C LEU A 73 -11.74 0.52 9.92
N THR A 74 -12.89 -0.01 10.30
CA THR A 74 -14.19 0.56 9.97
C THR A 74 -14.45 1.82 10.79
N LYS A 75 -15.43 2.63 10.36
CA LYS A 75 -15.91 3.76 11.17
C LYS A 75 -16.42 3.30 12.55
N LYS A 76 -17.11 2.16 12.61
CA LYS A 76 -17.67 1.60 13.85
C LYS A 76 -16.57 1.18 14.84
N GLU A 77 -15.53 0.48 14.36
CA GLU A 77 -14.39 0.10 15.22
C GLU A 77 -13.61 1.33 15.71
N THR A 78 -13.44 2.33 14.85
CA THR A 78 -12.79 3.58 15.21
C THR A 78 -13.52 4.30 16.34
N GLN A 79 -14.86 4.37 16.27
CA GLN A 79 -15.67 4.99 17.33
C GLN A 79 -15.53 4.24 18.66
N LYS A 80 -15.48 2.91 18.64
CA LYS A 80 -15.24 2.09 19.85
C LYS A 80 -13.87 2.37 20.49
N LEU A 81 -12.88 2.79 19.70
CA LEU A 81 -11.55 3.17 20.18
C LEU A 81 -11.46 4.62 20.67
N GLY A 82 -12.58 5.36 20.73
CA GLY A 82 -12.62 6.76 21.16
C GLY A 82 -11.98 7.74 20.18
N LEU A 83 -11.76 7.33 18.93
CA LEU A 83 -11.15 8.17 17.91
C LEU A 83 -12.21 9.01 17.18
N ALA A 84 -11.86 10.26 16.88
CA ALA A 84 -12.77 11.17 16.19
C ALA A 84 -13.09 10.68 14.77
N THR A 85 -14.38 10.46 14.50
CA THR A 85 -14.91 10.19 13.17
C THR A 85 -15.59 11.43 12.61
N SER A 86 -14.87 12.20 11.79
CA SER A 86 -15.48 13.27 10.99
C SER A 86 -15.84 12.75 9.60
N ILE A 87 -16.71 13.47 8.88
CA ILE A 87 -17.04 13.15 7.48
C ILE A 87 -15.83 13.23 6.54
N ARG A 88 -14.79 13.95 6.96
CA ARG A 88 -13.51 14.07 6.23
C ARG A 88 -12.57 12.88 6.49
N ASN A 89 -12.88 12.02 7.45
CA ASN A 89 -12.12 10.82 7.76
C ASN A 89 -12.78 9.61 7.09
N HIS A 90 -12.25 9.23 5.94
CA HIS A 90 -12.66 8.01 5.25
C HIS A 90 -11.97 6.81 5.90
N TYR A 91 -12.78 5.89 6.43
CA TYR A 91 -12.34 4.64 7.04
C TYR A 91 -12.75 3.50 6.11
N HIS A 92 -11.77 2.74 5.62
CA HIS A 92 -11.94 1.78 4.52
C HIS A 92 -12.24 0.37 4.99
N GLY A 93 -12.05 0.07 6.28
CA GLY A 93 -12.48 -1.21 6.85
C GLY A 93 -11.85 -2.45 6.21
N LEU A 94 -10.66 -2.33 5.61
CA LEU A 94 -10.01 -3.45 4.91
C LEU A 94 -9.68 -4.61 5.86
N GLY A 95 -9.50 -4.33 7.14
CA GLY A 95 -8.93 -5.28 8.09
C GLY A 95 -7.41 -5.46 7.90
N LYS A 96 -6.76 -5.93 8.96
CA LYS A 96 -5.29 -6.02 9.04
C LYS A 96 -4.71 -6.99 7.99
N GLU A 97 -5.31 -8.16 7.86
CA GLU A 97 -4.79 -9.24 7.02
C GLU A 97 -4.82 -8.86 5.54
N LEU A 98 -5.96 -8.32 5.07
CA LEU A 98 -6.09 -7.84 3.72
C LEU A 98 -5.15 -6.67 3.44
N TYR A 99 -5.04 -5.71 4.37
CA TYR A 99 -4.10 -4.59 4.25
C TYR A 99 -2.64 -5.09 4.06
N ILE A 100 -2.17 -6.04 4.88
CA ILE A 100 -0.83 -6.63 4.72
C ILE A 100 -0.69 -7.33 3.36
N LYS A 101 -1.69 -8.10 2.94
CA LYS A 101 -1.70 -8.76 1.63
C LYS A 101 -1.58 -7.75 0.49
N ILE A 102 -2.26 -6.61 0.59
CA ILE A 102 -2.18 -5.53 -0.38
C ILE A 102 -0.77 -4.93 -0.44
N ILE A 103 -0.16 -4.59 0.71
CA ILE A 103 1.20 -4.04 0.77
C ILE A 103 2.22 -4.99 0.12
N ASN A 104 2.08 -6.30 0.36
CA ASN A 104 2.93 -7.31 -0.24
C ASN A 104 2.70 -7.45 -1.75
N SER A 105 1.45 -7.35 -2.21
CA SER A 105 1.10 -7.44 -3.64
C SER A 105 1.71 -6.35 -4.51
N LEU A 106 2.27 -5.28 -3.93
CA LEU A 106 2.93 -4.21 -4.67
C LEU A 106 4.17 -4.68 -5.46
N ASP A 107 4.75 -5.85 -5.15
CA ASP A 107 5.81 -6.46 -5.96
C ASP A 107 5.31 -7.01 -7.31
N SER A 108 4.01 -7.23 -7.44
CA SER A 108 3.37 -7.70 -8.67
C SER A 108 2.03 -6.99 -8.84
N PRO A 109 2.03 -5.66 -9.08
CA PRO A 109 0.81 -4.90 -9.23
C PRO A 109 0.11 -5.26 -10.54
N ARG A 110 -1.18 -4.97 -10.65
CA ARG A 110 -1.95 -5.20 -11.88
C ARG A 110 -1.67 -4.12 -12.92
N VAL A 111 -1.70 -2.85 -12.52
CA VAL A 111 -1.43 -1.67 -13.35
C VAL A 111 -0.82 -0.56 -12.49
N ILE A 112 0.09 0.23 -13.06
CA ILE A 112 0.60 1.46 -12.43
C ILE A 112 0.32 2.66 -13.32
N PHE A 113 -0.19 3.72 -12.70
CA PHE A 113 -0.40 5.02 -13.30
C PHE A 113 0.44 6.07 -12.59
N LYS A 114 1.14 6.88 -13.38
CA LYS A 114 1.81 8.10 -12.93
C LYS A 114 0.83 9.26 -13.04
N ASN A 115 0.73 10.09 -12.01
CA ASN A 115 -0.09 11.30 -12.01
C ASN A 115 0.66 12.46 -12.71
N LYS A 116 -0.08 13.45 -13.22
CA LYS A 116 0.45 14.62 -13.94
C LYS A 116 1.51 15.42 -13.17
N ASN A 117 1.50 15.36 -11.85
CA ASN A 117 2.48 16.05 -11.00
C ASN A 117 3.82 15.31 -10.89
N ASN A 118 3.95 14.15 -11.53
CA ASN A 118 5.12 13.28 -11.52
C ASN A 118 5.61 12.81 -10.14
N LYS A 119 4.85 13.07 -9.07
CA LYS A 119 5.18 12.73 -7.68
C LYS A 119 4.21 11.73 -7.08
N ASP A 120 2.96 11.71 -7.53
CA ASP A 120 1.96 10.74 -7.09
C ASP A 120 1.78 9.61 -8.11
N TYR A 121 1.60 8.39 -7.61
CA TYR A 121 1.33 7.19 -8.38
C TYR A 121 0.04 6.55 -7.86
N LEU A 122 -0.80 6.08 -8.77
CA LEU A 122 -1.94 5.24 -8.47
C LEU A 122 -1.62 3.82 -8.93
N ILE A 123 -1.63 2.88 -8.00
CA ILE A 123 -1.39 1.47 -8.26
C ILE A 123 -2.69 0.71 -8.10
N LEU A 124 -3.05 -0.06 -9.14
CA LEU A 124 -4.06 -1.09 -9.04
C LEU A 124 -3.36 -2.39 -8.66
N THR A 125 -3.72 -2.93 -7.51
CA THR A 125 -3.14 -4.18 -7.00
C THR A 125 -3.76 -5.39 -7.70
N THR A 126 -3.16 -6.56 -7.59
CA THR A 126 -3.80 -7.83 -8.01
C THR A 126 -4.88 -8.31 -7.05
N VAL A 127 -4.92 -7.74 -5.83
CA VAL A 127 -5.94 -8.01 -4.82
C VAL A 127 -7.25 -7.31 -5.19
N LYS A 128 -8.36 -7.99 -4.93
CA LYS A 128 -9.72 -7.51 -5.22
C LYS A 128 -10.45 -7.13 -3.94
N ASP A 129 -11.31 -6.12 -4.04
CA ASP A 129 -12.33 -5.84 -3.04
C ASP A 129 -13.57 -6.73 -3.25
N ASP A 130 -14.57 -6.57 -2.38
CA ASP A 130 -15.81 -7.36 -2.41
C ASP A 130 -16.65 -7.11 -3.68
N ASN A 131 -16.40 -6.01 -4.40
CA ASN A 131 -17.00 -5.69 -5.69
C ASN A 131 -16.18 -6.21 -6.88
N ASN A 132 -15.20 -7.09 -6.64
CA ASN A 132 -14.27 -7.64 -7.63
C ASN A 132 -13.43 -6.56 -8.37
N SER A 133 -13.34 -5.36 -7.81
CA SER A 133 -12.50 -4.26 -8.30
C SER A 133 -11.10 -4.36 -7.71
N ASN A 134 -10.10 -3.93 -8.48
CA ASN A 134 -8.72 -3.91 -7.97
C ASN A 134 -8.61 -2.89 -6.84
N ILE A 135 -8.00 -3.28 -5.73
CA ILE A 135 -7.74 -2.35 -4.62
C ILE A 135 -6.68 -1.34 -5.05
N ILE A 136 -6.94 -0.07 -4.71
CA ILE A 136 -6.12 1.09 -5.07
C ILE A 136 -5.12 1.38 -3.96
N VAL A 137 -3.86 1.62 -4.36
CA VAL A 137 -2.82 2.15 -3.48
C VAL A 137 -2.30 3.45 -4.07
N LEU A 138 -2.33 4.52 -3.27
CA LEU A 138 -1.76 5.81 -3.64
C LEU A 138 -0.38 5.97 -3.01
N ILE A 139 0.62 6.30 -3.82
CA ILE A 139 2.01 6.47 -3.40
C ILE A 139 2.48 7.87 -3.78
N GLU A 140 3.18 8.54 -2.88
CA GLU A 140 3.97 9.74 -3.15
C GLU A 140 5.45 9.38 -3.10
N ILE A 141 6.18 9.65 -4.18
CA ILE A 141 7.58 9.26 -4.32
C ILE A 141 8.54 10.36 -3.86
N GLU A 142 9.71 9.93 -3.38
CA GLU A 142 10.87 10.77 -3.07
C GLU A 142 10.50 11.97 -2.20
N THR A 143 9.99 11.65 -1.01
CA THR A 143 9.60 12.58 0.04
C THR A 143 10.33 12.24 1.33
N ILE A 144 10.23 13.12 2.32
CA ILE A 144 10.89 12.93 3.63
C ILE A 144 9.83 12.62 4.67
N THR A 145 10.16 11.72 5.59
CA THR A 145 9.41 11.52 6.83
C THR A 145 10.32 11.65 8.04
N LYS A 146 9.74 12.03 9.18
CA LYS A 146 10.46 12.12 10.46
C LYS A 146 10.14 10.91 11.32
N ILE A 147 11.18 10.21 11.78
CA ILE A 147 11.09 9.13 12.75
C ILE A 147 11.87 9.54 13.99
N ASN A 148 11.19 9.72 15.11
CA ASN A 148 11.76 10.34 16.30
C ASN A 148 12.41 11.70 15.94
N ILE A 149 13.74 11.77 15.93
CA ILE A 149 14.51 12.98 15.58
C ILE A 149 15.14 12.92 14.18
N PHE A 150 15.04 11.82 13.46
CA PHE A 150 15.72 11.61 12.18
C PHE A 150 14.80 11.86 10.99
N ASN A 151 15.31 12.59 10.00
CA ASN A 151 14.70 12.70 8.68
C ASN A 151 15.16 11.53 7.82
N ILE A 152 14.24 10.89 7.11
CA ILE A 152 14.51 9.76 6.24
C ILE A 152 13.82 9.98 4.90
N ASP A 153 14.56 9.79 3.81
CA ASP A 153 14.01 9.75 2.46
C ASP A 153 13.21 8.46 2.25
N ILE A 154 11.98 8.62 1.75
CA ILE A 154 11.01 7.53 1.62
C ILE A 154 10.22 7.65 0.31
N ASN A 155 9.57 6.54 -0.05
CA ASN A 155 8.36 6.55 -0.89
C ASN A 155 7.14 6.31 0.02
N ARG A 156 6.26 7.31 0.14
CA ARG A 156 5.14 7.29 1.09
C ARG A 156 3.94 6.56 0.51
N ILE A 157 3.40 5.59 1.24
CA ILE A 157 2.06 5.06 0.98
C ILE A 157 1.06 6.01 1.66
N LYS A 158 0.19 6.65 0.87
CA LYS A 158 -0.73 7.71 1.37
C LYS A 158 -2.04 7.12 1.88
N THR A 159 -2.56 6.13 1.17
CA THR A 159 -3.81 5.44 1.50
C THR A 159 -3.95 4.18 0.65
N VAL A 160 -4.72 3.23 1.16
CA VAL A 160 -5.09 1.98 0.52
C VAL A 160 -6.60 1.81 0.68
N TYR A 161 -7.32 1.61 -0.43
CA TYR A 161 -8.78 1.51 -0.39
C TYR A 161 -9.37 0.73 -1.58
N GLY A 162 -10.48 0.02 -1.32
CA GLY A 162 -11.34 -0.54 -2.36
C GLY A 162 -12.16 0.55 -3.06
N TYR A 163 -12.67 0.29 -4.26
CA TYR A 163 -13.44 1.28 -5.01
C TYR A 163 -14.93 1.18 -4.68
N ASP A 164 -15.28 1.46 -3.44
CA ASP A 164 -16.60 1.24 -2.82
C ASP A 164 -17.60 2.40 -3.00
N ARG A 165 -17.59 3.04 -4.17
CA ARG A 165 -18.51 4.15 -4.46
C ARG A 165 -19.92 3.65 -4.78
N LYS A 166 -20.91 4.55 -4.66
CA LYS A 166 -22.24 4.33 -5.24
C LYS A 166 -22.10 4.11 -6.76
N ASP A 167 -22.59 2.98 -7.25
CA ASP A 167 -22.44 2.50 -8.63
C ASP A 167 -20.96 2.43 -9.09
N PRO A 168 -20.16 1.51 -8.50
CA PRO A 168 -18.72 1.52 -8.65
C PRO A 168 -18.28 1.07 -10.05
N ASP A 169 -17.75 1.99 -10.84
CA ASP A 169 -17.05 1.70 -12.10
C ASP A 169 -15.62 2.25 -12.08
N LEU A 170 -14.70 1.43 -11.57
CA LEU A 170 -13.27 1.75 -11.51
C LEU A 170 -12.68 1.94 -12.91
N ASN A 171 -13.12 1.14 -13.89
CA ASN A 171 -12.60 1.22 -15.26
C ASN A 171 -12.95 2.56 -15.90
N LYS A 172 -14.19 3.04 -15.74
CA LYS A 172 -14.62 4.35 -16.21
C LYS A 172 -13.86 5.48 -15.50
N TYR A 173 -13.64 5.37 -14.19
CA TYR A 173 -12.81 6.34 -13.46
C TYR A 173 -11.39 6.45 -14.04
N ILE A 174 -10.73 5.32 -14.26
CA ILE A 174 -9.38 5.28 -14.84
C ILE A 174 -9.38 5.85 -16.26
N LYS A 175 -10.28 5.38 -17.14
CA LYS A 175 -10.39 5.87 -18.53
C LYS A 175 -10.59 7.37 -18.60
N ASN A 176 -11.46 7.92 -17.75
CA ASN A 176 -11.72 9.36 -17.70
C ASN A 176 -10.48 10.15 -17.27
N ASN A 177 -9.74 9.68 -16.26
CA ASN A 177 -8.53 10.38 -15.82
C ASN A 177 -7.38 10.29 -16.83
N ILE A 178 -7.27 9.21 -17.61
CA ILE A 178 -6.35 9.13 -18.74
C ILE A 178 -6.76 10.12 -19.84
N LYS A 179 -8.04 10.13 -20.23
CA LYS A 179 -8.58 11.06 -21.25
C LYS A 179 -8.33 12.53 -20.88
N LEU A 180 -8.42 12.86 -19.59
CA LEU A 180 -8.16 14.20 -19.07
C LEU A 180 -6.67 14.51 -18.85
N GLY A 181 -5.75 13.63 -19.28
CA GLY A 181 -4.31 13.80 -19.10
C GLY A 181 -3.85 13.82 -17.63
N ARG A 182 -4.67 13.31 -16.71
CA ARG A 182 -4.35 13.26 -15.28
C ARG A 182 -3.49 12.05 -14.94
N PHE A 183 -3.68 10.94 -15.66
CA PHE A 183 -2.93 9.70 -15.49
C PHE A 183 -2.23 9.29 -16.78
N THR A 184 -0.99 8.86 -16.63
CA THR A 184 -0.22 8.16 -17.67
C THR A 184 0.04 6.73 -17.19
N LYS A 185 -0.39 5.73 -17.96
CA LYS A 185 -0.11 4.32 -17.66
C LYS A 185 1.36 4.04 -17.96
N ILE A 186 2.09 3.51 -16.98
CA ILE A 186 3.52 3.20 -17.13
C ILE A 186 3.79 1.69 -17.09
N TYR A 187 2.89 0.93 -16.49
CA TYR A 187 3.00 -0.51 -16.40
C TYR A 187 1.62 -1.16 -16.39
N GLU A 188 1.50 -2.31 -17.04
CA GLU A 188 0.36 -3.21 -16.95
C GLU A 188 0.86 -4.66 -16.98
N GLN A 189 0.46 -5.45 -15.98
CA GLN A 189 0.76 -6.88 -15.93
C GLN A 189 0.10 -7.56 -17.14
N LYS A 190 0.86 -8.36 -17.90
CA LYS A 190 0.27 -9.16 -18.97
C LYS A 190 -0.64 -10.24 -18.36
N ARG A 191 -1.80 -10.46 -18.97
CA ARG A 191 -2.62 -11.64 -18.62
C ARG A 191 -1.84 -12.88 -19.08
N THR A 192 -1.47 -13.72 -18.14
CA THR A 192 -1.07 -15.11 -18.40
C THR A 192 -2.29 -15.95 -18.71
#